data_AF-A0AA36MVP9-F1
#
_entry.id   AF-A0AA36MVP9-F1
#
_cell.length_a   1.000
_cell.length_b   1.000
_cell.length_c   1.000
_cell.angle_alpha   90.00
_cell.angle_beta   90.00
_cell.angle_gamma   90.00
#
_symmetry.space_group_name_H-M   'P 1'
#
loop_
_entity.id
_entity.type
_entity.pdbx_description
1 polymer ?
#
loop_
_entity_poly.entity_id
_entity_poly.type
_entity_poly.pdbx_seq_one_letter_code
_entity_poly.pdbx_strand_id
1 'polypeptide(L)'
;MDEKAKAAEAKAKGNAAFAAKHFKEAIEHFTEAISYVPDHVFFSNRSACHASLEEYEKALEDGRRCVSLKPDRDAGAWTSQLAMSLKGQAAKRMPDFLA
;
A
#
# COMPACT_ATOMS: atom_id res chain seq x y z
N MET A 1 18.25 -3.59 20.87
CA MET A 1 17.27 -2.60 20.38
C MET A 1 16.28 -3.35 19.52
N ASP A 2 15.03 -3.43 19.95
CA ASP A 2 14.00 -4.23 19.29
C ASP A 2 13.66 -3.66 17.91
N GLU A 3 14.00 -4.39 16.85
CA GLU A 3 13.68 -4.04 15.46
C GLU A 3 12.18 -3.82 15.28
N LYS A 4 11.36 -4.55 16.05
CA LYS A 4 9.91 -4.38 16.13
C LYS A 4 9.48 -3.01 16.68
N ALA A 5 10.23 -2.46 17.63
CA ALA A 5 9.98 -1.11 18.15
C ALA A 5 10.34 -0.04 17.11
N LYS A 6 11.45 -0.21 16.39
CA LYS A 6 11.82 0.67 15.26
C LYS A 6 10.78 0.64 14.14
N ALA A 7 10.31 -0.56 13.77
CA ALA A 7 9.24 -0.72 12.80
C ALA A 7 7.93 -0.05 13.24
N ALA A 8 7.57 -0.16 14.53
CA ALA A 8 6.38 0.49 15.09
C ALA A 8 6.49 2.03 15.08
N GLU A 9 7.67 2.57 15.37
CA GLU A 9 7.92 4.01 15.28
C GLU A 9 7.82 4.52 13.84
N ALA A 10 8.47 3.84 12.89
CA ALA A 10 8.39 4.15 11.47
C ALA A 10 6.95 4.07 10.95
N LYS A 11 6.17 3.06 11.38
CA LYS A 11 4.73 2.98 11.11
C LYS A 11 3.97 4.19 11.64
N ALA A 12 4.24 4.62 12.87
CA ALA A 12 3.56 5.77 13.45
C ALA A 12 3.83 7.05 12.65
N LYS A 13 5.09 7.26 12.23
CA LYS A 13 5.50 8.35 11.34
C LYS A 13 4.79 8.27 9.97
N GLY A 14 4.77 7.09 9.36
CA GLY A 14 4.08 6.85 8.09
C GLY A 14 2.57 7.11 8.17
N ASN A 15 1.93 6.70 9.26
CA ASN A 15 0.51 6.98 9.51
C ASN A 15 0.24 8.48 9.68
N ALA A 16 1.11 9.20 10.39
CA ALA A 16 1.00 10.64 10.57
C ALA A 16 1.14 11.37 9.22
N ALA A 17 2.14 11.00 8.41
CA ALA A 17 2.33 11.52 7.06
C ALA A 17 1.13 11.20 6.15
N PHE A 18 0.56 9.99 6.24
CA PHE A 18 -0.65 9.61 5.51
C PHE A 18 -1.85 10.48 5.89
N ALA A 19 -2.06 10.73 7.19
CA ALA A 19 -3.12 11.62 7.68
C ALA A 19 -2.91 13.07 7.19
N ALA A 20 -1.66 13.51 7.07
CA ALA A 20 -1.28 14.79 6.47
C ALA A 20 -1.38 14.82 4.93
N LYS A 21 -1.82 13.72 4.27
CA LYS A 21 -1.83 13.53 2.81
C LYS A 21 -0.45 13.60 2.16
N HIS A 22 0.63 13.47 2.93
CA HIS A 22 2.00 13.37 2.45
C HIS A 22 2.31 11.93 2.06
N PHE A 23 1.66 11.44 0.99
CA PHE A 23 1.73 10.02 0.63
C PHE A 23 3.14 9.54 0.27
N LYS A 24 3.98 10.38 -0.35
CA LYS A 24 5.37 10.04 -0.69
C LYS A 24 6.22 9.81 0.57
N GLU A 25 6.13 10.71 1.54
CA GLU A 25 6.83 10.59 2.82
C GLU A 25 6.32 9.39 3.63
N ALA A 26 5.01 9.15 3.59
CA ALA A 26 4.41 7.97 4.20
C ALA A 26 4.97 6.67 3.59
N ILE A 27 5.15 6.61 2.26
CA ILE A 27 5.77 5.46 1.57
C ILE A 27 7.19 5.21 2.06
N GLU A 28 8.00 6.25 2.25
CA GLU A 28 9.37 6.10 2.75
C GLU A 28 9.38 5.51 4.16
N HIS A 29 8.55 6.05 5.06
CA HIS A 29 8.41 5.54 6.42
C HIS A 29 7.90 4.10 6.48
N PHE A 30 6.92 3.73 5.63
CA PHE A 30 6.47 2.33 5.56
C PHE A 30 7.53 1.42 4.96
N THR A 31 8.31 1.90 4.00
CA THR A 31 9.43 1.13 3.42
C THR A 31 10.53 0.89 4.45
N GLU A 32 10.83 1.90 5.27
CA GLU A 32 11.73 1.75 6.41
C GLU A 32 11.17 0.74 7.44
N ALA A 33 9.89 0.82 7.78
CA ALA A 33 9.24 -0.15 8.68
C ALA A 33 9.35 -1.60 8.14
N ILE A 34 9.14 -1.79 6.84
CA ILE A 34 9.27 -3.08 6.14
C ILE A 34 10.72 -3.60 6.20
N SER A 35 11.71 -2.70 6.11
CA SER A 35 13.13 -3.07 6.18
C SER A 35 13.53 -3.64 7.54
N TYR A 36 12.88 -3.18 8.62
CA TYR A 36 13.08 -3.71 9.97
C TYR A 36 12.26 -4.98 10.19
N VAL A 37 10.95 -4.93 9.89
CA VAL A 37 10.03 -6.05 10.06
C VAL A 37 9.09 -6.11 8.86
N PRO A 38 9.16 -7.13 8.00
CA PRO A 38 8.20 -7.29 6.92
C PRO A 38 6.86 -7.78 7.47
N ASP A 39 5.87 -6.89 7.55
CA ASP A 39 4.53 -7.19 8.05
C ASP A 39 3.46 -6.78 7.04
N HIS A 40 2.40 -7.59 6.94
CA HIS A 40 1.28 -7.35 6.03
C HIS A 40 0.64 -5.97 6.23
N VAL A 41 0.63 -5.44 7.46
CA VAL A 41 0.10 -4.11 7.78
C VAL A 41 0.87 -3.00 7.07
N PHE A 42 2.21 -3.11 6.99
CA PHE A 42 3.03 -2.09 6.35
C PHE A 42 2.85 -2.09 4.83
N PHE A 43 2.79 -3.28 4.21
CA PHE A 43 2.46 -3.41 2.80
C PHE A 43 1.06 -2.87 2.49
N SER A 44 0.06 -3.18 3.32
CA SER A 44 -1.29 -2.63 3.16
C SER A 44 -1.31 -1.10 3.22
N ASN A 45 -0.64 -0.50 4.20
CA ASN A 45 -0.60 0.96 4.34
C ASN A 45 0.18 1.64 3.20
N ARG A 46 1.30 1.06 2.77
CA ARG A 46 2.06 1.53 1.61
C ARG A 46 1.26 1.43 0.31
N SER A 47 0.50 0.35 0.14
CA SER A 47 -0.40 0.18 -1.01
C SER A 47 -1.47 1.29 -1.09
N ALA A 48 -2.03 1.70 0.05
CA ALA A 48 -3.00 2.79 0.11
C ALA A 48 -2.38 4.14 -0.26
N CYS A 49 -1.11 4.37 0.12
CA CYS A 49 -0.35 5.56 -0.30
C CYS A 49 -0.11 5.57 -1.81
N HIS A 50 0.34 4.45 -2.38
CA HIS A 50 0.53 4.31 -3.83
C HIS A 50 -0.78 4.49 -4.60
N ALA A 51 -1.88 3.91 -4.12
CA ALA A 51 -3.21 4.12 -4.72
C ALA A 51 -3.63 5.60 -4.70
N SER A 52 -3.31 6.32 -3.62
CA SER A 52 -3.58 7.76 -3.49
C SER A 52 -2.71 8.63 -4.40
N LEU A 53 -1.55 8.10 -4.84
CA LEU A 53 -0.66 8.71 -5.83
C LEU A 53 -0.93 8.22 -7.26
N GLU A 54 -2.00 7.44 -7.47
CA GLU A 54 -2.35 6.84 -8.75
C GLU A 54 -1.28 5.85 -9.28
N GLU A 55 -0.36 5.40 -8.42
CA GLU A 55 0.66 4.39 -8.71
C GLU A 55 0.10 2.97 -8.51
N TYR A 56 -0.95 2.65 -9.27
CA TYR A 56 -1.73 1.43 -9.09
C TYR A 56 -0.92 0.14 -9.26
N GLU A 57 0.11 0.14 -10.11
CA GLU A 57 1.00 -1.03 -10.30
C GLU A 57 1.80 -1.36 -9.03
N LYS A 58 2.31 -0.33 -8.34
CA LYS A 58 3.04 -0.51 -7.08
C LYS A 58 2.09 -0.90 -5.95
N ALA A 59 0.90 -0.29 -5.90
CA ALA A 59 -0.14 -0.68 -4.95
C ALA A 59 -0.55 -2.15 -5.11
N LEU A 60 -0.64 -2.64 -6.36
CA LEU A 60 -0.90 -4.04 -6.67
C LEU A 60 0.21 -4.98 -6.17
N GLU A 61 1.47 -4.59 -6.33
CA GLU A 61 2.60 -5.38 -5.85
C GLU A 61 2.60 -5.52 -4.33
N ASP A 62 2.37 -4.41 -3.63
CA ASP A 62 2.22 -4.41 -2.17
C ASP A 62 1.02 -5.22 -1.70
N GLY A 63 -0.11 -5.11 -2.40
CA GLY A 63 -1.29 -5.94 -2.15
C GLY A 63 -0.97 -7.43 -2.26
N ARG A 64 -0.26 -7.85 -3.31
CA ARG A 64 0.18 -9.25 -3.46
C ARG A 64 1.10 -9.68 -2.32
N ARG A 65 2.03 -8.83 -1.90
CA ARG A 65 2.94 -9.15 -0.79
C ARG A 65 2.21 -9.25 0.55
N CYS A 66 1.23 -8.39 0.78
CA CYS A 66 0.35 -8.44 1.95
C CYS A 66 -0.40 -9.78 2.03
N VAL A 67 -0.99 -10.24 0.92
CA VAL A 67 -1.69 -11.54 0.85
C VAL A 67 -0.73 -12.72 1.07
N SER A 68 0.47 -12.63 0.52
CA SER A 68 1.49 -13.68 0.70
C SER A 68 1.94 -13.81 2.16
N LEU A 69 1.94 -12.73 2.94
CA LEU A 69 2.37 -12.73 4.34
C LEU A 69 1.27 -13.16 5.30
N LYS A 70 0.04 -12.71 5.06
CA LYS A 70 -1.13 -13.16 5.79
C LYS A 70 -2.19 -13.56 4.78
N PRO A 71 -2.30 -14.86 4.45
CA PRO A 71 -3.38 -15.38 3.62
C PRO A 71 -4.67 -15.44 4.44
N ASP A 72 -5.10 -14.28 4.94
CA ASP A 72 -6.41 -14.09 5.53
C ASP A 72 -7.37 -13.83 4.38
N ARG A 73 -8.34 -14.73 4.18
CA ARG A 73 -9.25 -14.67 3.02
C ARG A 73 -10.01 -13.35 2.94
N ASP A 74 -10.20 -12.65 4.06
CA ASP A 74 -10.86 -11.35 4.13
C ASP A 74 -9.93 -10.16 3.80
N ALA A 75 -8.68 -10.18 4.26
CA ALA A 75 -7.72 -9.12 3.97
C ALA A 75 -7.22 -9.15 2.51
N GLY A 76 -7.10 -10.35 1.93
CA GLY A 76 -6.67 -10.52 0.55
C GLY A 76 -7.75 -10.26 -0.49
N ALA A 77 -9.02 -10.42 -0.12
CA ALA A 77 -10.14 -10.00 -0.94
C ALA A 77 -10.15 -8.47 -1.08
N TRP A 78 -9.98 -7.71 0.01
CA TRP A 78 -10.05 -6.25 -0.05
C TRP A 78 -8.94 -5.59 -0.88
N THR A 79 -7.69 -6.04 -0.77
CA THR A 79 -6.56 -5.46 -1.53
C THR A 79 -6.59 -5.83 -3.01
N SER A 80 -6.91 -7.10 -3.33
CA SER A 80 -7.07 -7.55 -4.72
C SER A 80 -8.27 -6.91 -5.41
N GLN A 81 -9.37 -6.74 -4.67
CA GLN A 81 -10.61 -6.16 -5.18
C GLN A 81 -10.52 -4.64 -5.29
N LEU A 82 -9.87 -3.93 -4.36
CA LEU A 82 -9.56 -2.50 -4.51
C LEU A 82 -8.66 -2.25 -5.72
N ALA A 83 -7.65 -3.09 -5.92
CA ALA A 83 -6.75 -2.94 -7.04
C ALA A 83 -7.39 -3.30 -8.40
N MET A 84 -8.25 -4.31 -8.46
CA MET A 84 -9.08 -4.57 -9.65
C MET A 84 -10.12 -3.47 -9.90
N SER A 85 -10.78 -2.95 -8.86
CA SER A 85 -11.77 -1.88 -8.97
C SER A 85 -11.14 -0.54 -9.36
N LEU A 86 -9.89 -0.26 -8.97
CA LEU A 86 -9.15 0.92 -9.42
C LEU A 86 -8.60 0.76 -10.84
N LYS A 87 -8.12 -0.44 -11.21
CA LYS A 87 -7.75 -0.75 -12.61
C LYS A 87 -8.95 -0.64 -13.55
N GLY A 88 -10.13 -1.05 -13.10
CA GLY A 88 -11.40 -0.87 -13.82
C GLY A 88 -11.85 0.60 -13.92
N GLN A 89 -11.54 1.44 -12.93
CA GLN A 89 -11.81 2.89 -12.99
C GLN A 89 -10.81 3.64 -13.89
N ALA A 90 -9.54 3.25 -13.90
CA ALA A 90 -8.54 3.77 -14.84
C ALA A 90 -8.90 3.41 -16.30
N ALA A 91 -9.36 2.17 -16.53
CA ALA A 91 -9.84 1.74 -17.85
C ALA A 91 -11.10 2.49 -18.31
N LYS A 92 -11.93 2.98 -17.38
CA LYS A 92 -13.15 3.76 -17.68
C LYS A 92 -12.89 5.26 -17.84
N ARG A 93 -11.68 5.74 -17.54
CA ARG A 93 -11.28 7.16 -17.55
C ARG A 93 -10.36 7.52 -18.72
N MET A 94 -9.89 6.55 -19.51
CA MET A 94 -9.36 6.84 -20.84
C MET A 94 -10.56 7.07 -21.77
N PRO A 95 -10.84 8.30 -22.25
CA PRO A 95 -11.61 8.41 -23.47
C PRO A 95 -10.83 7.68 -24.56
N ASP A 96 -11.52 6.84 -25.34
CA ASP A 96 -10.98 6.20 -26.53
C ASP A 96 -10.16 7.20 -27.35
N PHE A 97 -8.84 7.05 -27.31
CA PHE A 97 -7.98 7.46 -28.41
C PHE A 97 -7.38 6.16 -28.93
N LEU A 98 -7.92 5.71 -30.08
CA LEU A 98 -7.61 4.51 -30.87
C LEU A 98 -8.51 3.29 -30.60
N ALA A 99 -9.73 3.32 -31.13
CA ALA A 99 -10.07 2.70 -32.43
C ALA A 99 -11.56 2.93 -32.76
#